data_AF-A0A967DMC1-F1
#
_entry.id   AF-A0A967DMC1-F1
#
_cell.length_a   1.000
_cell.length_b   1.000
_cell.length_c   1.000
_cell.angle_alpha   90.00
_cell.angle_beta   90.00
_cell.angle_gamma   90.00
#
_symmetry.space_group_name_H-M   'P 1'
#
loop_
_entity.id
_entity.type
_entity.pdbx_description
1 polymer ?
#
loop_
_entity_poly.entity_id
_entity_poly.type
_entity_poly.pdbx_seq_one_letter_code
_entity_poly.pdbx_strand_id
1 'polypeptide(L)'
;EFNPLVPFQVAGSKQGRGTGFFIAPTLIMTAAHVVIKAYPERGVRVTVPAIGKDRQFNTRVVTLLPEIDMAILAVTDSDFPPRTRYFNRGDVKALTLGQQLLVVGYPMGDSDVKVSFIARQKSLRELVDFYGRRGFDALAVTDHARVLHLPSLGLLYHNGTSAPYGEGDCREGVRVQWVSRHSSLYGIVQPGDRLCAVLHTLPSGESEEYKIDNVGDVKVPWYGAKIPLSFALELLPVQKALQIRFWEAQRQQVHTVSTVLRPVLSGAFQTVYYPLEALDYETFGGLVVMPLRTMHLGKFRHLLFRLTPSQREQEQLVISYVVPNSVVSRAEVLGGGELLEQVNGRPVH
;
A
#
# COMPACT_ATOMS: atom_id res chain seq x y z
N GLU A 1 -2.85 21.20 -5.44
CA GLU A 1 -2.65 19.82 -4.95
C GLU A 1 -2.92 19.85 -3.46
N PHE A 2 -3.59 18.84 -2.92
CA PHE A 2 -3.89 18.79 -1.49
C PHE A 2 -2.58 18.77 -0.70
N ASN A 3 -2.45 19.68 0.25
CA ASN A 3 -1.32 19.70 1.17
C ASN A 3 -1.77 19.16 2.52
N PRO A 4 -1.40 17.92 2.89
CA PRO A 4 -1.87 17.32 4.14
C PRO A 4 -1.45 18.08 5.40
N LEU A 5 -0.42 18.94 5.31
CA LEU A 5 0.05 19.72 6.45
C LEU A 5 -0.89 20.88 6.81
N VAL A 6 -1.73 21.31 5.86
CA VAL A 6 -2.68 22.42 5.99
C VAL A 6 -4.04 21.97 5.45
N PRO A 7 -4.70 21.01 6.12
CA PRO A 7 -5.86 20.31 5.57
C PRO A 7 -7.10 21.19 5.37
N PHE A 8 -7.15 22.35 6.01
CA PHE A 8 -8.18 23.39 5.79
C PHE A 8 -7.99 24.16 4.47
N GLN A 9 -6.83 24.07 3.83
CA GLN A 9 -6.63 24.70 2.51
C GLN A 9 -7.26 23.83 1.43
N VAL A 10 -8.36 24.33 0.87
CA VAL A 10 -9.00 23.72 -0.30
C VAL A 10 -8.01 23.76 -1.47
N ALA A 11 -7.65 22.60 -2.00
CA ALA A 11 -6.76 22.52 -3.14
C ALA A 11 -7.43 23.15 -4.37
N GLY A 12 -6.71 24.02 -5.08
CA GLY A 12 -7.17 24.53 -6.37
C GLY A 12 -7.46 23.38 -7.33
N SER A 13 -8.51 23.55 -8.14
CA SER A 13 -9.05 22.44 -8.89
C SER A 13 -8.29 22.15 -10.17
N LYS A 14 -7.86 20.90 -10.36
CA LYS A 14 -7.24 20.42 -11.60
C LYS A 14 -8.05 19.27 -12.16
N GLN A 15 -8.28 19.28 -13.47
CA GLN A 15 -8.82 18.10 -14.15
C GLN A 15 -7.67 17.14 -14.46
N GLY A 16 -7.85 15.88 -14.11
CA GLY A 16 -7.01 14.77 -14.54
C GLY A 16 -7.73 13.93 -15.59
N ARG A 17 -6.97 13.25 -16.43
CA ARG A 17 -7.48 12.23 -17.35
C ARG A 17 -6.61 10.99 -17.20
N GLY A 18 -7.22 9.82 -17.40
CA GLY A 18 -6.54 8.54 -17.31
C GLY A 18 -7.25 7.48 -18.13
N THR A 19 -6.76 6.26 -18.06
CA THR A 19 -7.33 5.10 -18.74
C THR A 19 -7.87 4.11 -17.72
N GLY A 20 -8.99 3.48 -18.04
CA GLY A 20 -9.49 2.32 -17.32
C GLY A 20 -10.08 1.30 -18.28
N PHE A 21 -10.32 0.09 -17.79
CA PHE A 21 -10.95 -0.98 -18.56
C PHE A 21 -11.97 -1.73 -17.71
N PHE A 22 -13.00 -2.28 -18.36
CA PHE A 22 -14.03 -3.04 -17.67
C PHE A 22 -13.48 -4.38 -17.18
N ILE A 23 -13.74 -4.69 -15.92
CA ILE A 23 -13.45 -5.99 -15.26
C ILE A 23 -14.74 -6.75 -14.89
N ALA A 24 -15.87 -6.07 -15.00
CA ALA A 24 -17.23 -6.62 -14.93
C ALA A 24 -18.15 -5.66 -15.73
N PRO A 25 -19.43 -6.00 -15.98
CA PRO A 25 -20.32 -5.18 -16.82
C PRO A 25 -20.41 -3.70 -16.42
N THR A 26 -20.30 -3.37 -15.13
CA THR A 26 -20.38 -2.00 -14.61
C THR A 26 -19.16 -1.60 -13.76
N LEU A 27 -18.12 -2.43 -13.71
CA LEU A 27 -16.92 -2.18 -12.90
C LEU A 27 -15.71 -1.91 -13.78
N ILE A 28 -14.99 -0.84 -13.47
CA ILE A 28 -13.81 -0.37 -14.20
C ILE A 28 -12.60 -0.41 -13.27
N MET A 29 -11.51 -1.03 -13.72
CA MET A 29 -10.21 -0.92 -13.08
C MET A 29 -9.42 0.24 -13.71
N THR A 30 -8.75 1.05 -12.88
CA THR A 30 -7.90 2.16 -13.30
C THR A 30 -6.80 2.39 -12.26
N ALA A 31 -5.95 3.39 -12.47
CA ALA A 31 -4.90 3.74 -11.53
C ALA A 31 -5.42 4.58 -10.36
N ALA A 32 -4.91 4.36 -9.15
CA ALA A 32 -5.31 5.11 -7.95
C ALA A 32 -5.01 6.61 -8.10
N HIS A 33 -3.85 6.96 -8.65
CA HIS A 33 -3.44 8.36 -8.81
C HIS A 33 -4.35 9.15 -9.76
N VAL A 34 -5.06 8.48 -10.68
CA VAL A 34 -6.04 9.10 -11.58
C VAL A 34 -7.26 9.55 -10.80
N VAL A 35 -7.73 8.74 -9.85
CA VAL A 35 -9.00 8.94 -9.17
C VAL A 35 -8.86 9.68 -7.85
N ILE A 36 -7.75 9.49 -7.11
CA ILE A 36 -7.54 10.07 -5.78
C ILE A 36 -7.55 11.60 -5.81
N LYS A 37 -7.20 12.19 -6.96
CA LYS A 37 -7.21 13.65 -7.17
C LYS A 37 -8.60 14.21 -7.51
N ALA A 38 -9.52 13.36 -7.98
CA ALA A 38 -10.86 13.75 -8.42
C ALA A 38 -11.92 13.57 -7.32
N TYR A 39 -11.62 12.78 -6.29
CA TYR A 39 -12.51 12.52 -5.16
C TYR A 39 -12.29 13.61 -4.08
N PRO A 40 -13.34 14.19 -3.44
CA PRO A 40 -14.74 13.78 -3.34
C PRO A 40 -15.74 14.77 -4.00
N GLU A 41 -15.25 15.87 -4.58
CA GLU A 41 -16.04 17.08 -4.88
C GLU A 41 -16.64 17.08 -6.29
N ARG A 42 -16.08 16.32 -7.23
CA ARG A 42 -16.42 16.42 -8.66
C ARG A 42 -16.89 15.13 -9.31
N GLY A 43 -16.80 14.03 -8.57
CA GLY A 43 -17.00 12.69 -9.09
C GLY A 43 -15.96 12.29 -10.14
N VAL A 44 -15.94 11.02 -10.48
CA VAL A 44 -15.18 10.51 -11.62
C VAL A 44 -16.17 10.26 -12.74
N ARG A 45 -15.91 10.79 -13.93
CA ARG A 45 -16.71 10.53 -15.13
C ARG A 45 -15.92 9.68 -16.11
N VAL A 46 -16.61 8.78 -16.80
CA VAL A 46 -16.00 7.90 -17.80
C VAL A 46 -16.69 8.07 -19.14
N THR A 47 -15.89 8.01 -20.20
CA THR A 47 -16.37 7.95 -21.58
C THR A 47 -16.02 6.57 -22.12
N VAL A 48 -16.99 5.93 -22.77
CA VAL A 48 -16.80 4.63 -23.42
C VAL A 48 -16.98 4.84 -24.92
N PRO A 49 -15.91 4.83 -25.74
CA PRO A 49 -16.02 5.20 -27.16
C PRO A 49 -17.02 4.37 -27.95
N ALA A 50 -17.19 3.09 -27.58
CA ALA A 50 -18.15 2.19 -28.21
C ALA A 50 -19.62 2.56 -27.93
N ILE A 51 -19.90 3.33 -26.87
CA ILE A 51 -21.23 3.82 -26.52
C ILE A 51 -21.45 5.25 -27.06
N GLY A 52 -20.37 6.03 -27.15
CA GLY A 52 -20.37 7.36 -27.75
C GLY A 52 -19.19 8.20 -27.24
N LYS A 53 -18.47 8.88 -28.15
CA LYS A 53 -17.27 9.67 -27.81
C LYS A 53 -17.58 10.88 -26.90
N ASP A 54 -18.79 11.43 -26.99
CA ASP A 54 -19.19 12.61 -26.21
C ASP A 54 -20.05 12.27 -24.99
N ARG A 55 -20.45 11.00 -24.85
CA ARG A 55 -21.28 10.57 -23.71
C ARG A 55 -20.39 10.28 -22.51
N GLN A 56 -20.70 10.96 -21.40
CA GLN A 56 -20.03 10.75 -20.12
C GLN A 56 -21.00 10.07 -19.15
N PHE A 57 -20.48 9.11 -18.41
CA PHE A 57 -21.18 8.41 -17.35
C PHE A 57 -20.55 8.76 -16.01
N ASN A 58 -21.39 8.98 -15.02
CA ASN A 58 -21.02 9.12 -13.64
C ASN A 58 -20.53 7.78 -13.08
N THR A 59 -19.50 7.87 -12.25
CA THR A 59 -18.97 6.73 -11.54
C THR A 59 -18.70 7.09 -10.10
N ARG A 60 -18.61 6.04 -9.27
CA ARG A 60 -18.15 6.13 -7.88
C ARG A 60 -16.95 5.24 -7.67
N VAL A 61 -16.05 5.66 -6.79
CA VAL A 61 -14.95 4.81 -6.33
C VAL A 61 -15.52 3.73 -5.42
N VAL A 62 -15.26 2.47 -5.73
CA VAL A 62 -15.65 1.31 -4.91
C VAL A 62 -14.49 0.91 -4.02
N THR A 63 -13.29 0.83 -4.59
CA THR A 63 -12.09 0.35 -3.91
C THR A 63 -10.88 1.16 -4.34
N LEU A 64 -9.98 1.45 -3.39
CA LEU A 64 -8.68 2.07 -3.65
C LEU A 64 -7.57 1.25 -2.99
N LEU A 65 -6.50 0.96 -3.74
CA LEU A 65 -5.24 0.37 -3.27
C LEU A 65 -4.08 1.26 -3.71
N PRO A 66 -3.82 2.37 -2.99
CA PRO A 66 -2.83 3.35 -3.45
C PRO A 66 -1.40 2.83 -3.44
N GLU A 67 -1.07 1.88 -2.56
CA GLU A 67 0.28 1.32 -2.45
C GLU A 67 0.75 0.59 -3.72
N ILE A 68 -0.19 0.08 -4.52
CA ILE A 68 0.05 -0.52 -5.85
C ILE A 68 -0.60 0.30 -6.98
N ASP A 69 -0.96 1.55 -6.69
CA ASP A 69 -1.56 2.49 -7.63
C ASP A 69 -2.81 1.95 -8.37
N MET A 70 -3.73 1.27 -7.67
CA MET A 70 -4.94 0.69 -8.27
C MET A 70 -6.23 1.25 -7.68
N ALA A 71 -7.25 1.40 -8.54
CA ALA A 71 -8.62 1.75 -8.15
C ALA A 71 -9.66 0.92 -8.91
N ILE A 72 -10.83 0.75 -8.29
CA ILE A 72 -12.03 0.20 -8.92
C ILE A 72 -13.15 1.22 -8.83
N LEU A 73 -13.78 1.48 -9.98
CA LEU A 73 -14.92 2.36 -10.14
C LEU A 73 -16.17 1.54 -10.49
N ALA A 74 -17.35 1.98 -10.03
CA ALA A 74 -18.64 1.49 -10.48
C ALA A 74 -19.38 2.59 -11.24
N VAL A 75 -19.93 2.25 -12.41
CA VAL A 75 -20.83 3.15 -13.15
C VAL A 75 -22.16 3.25 -12.42
N THR A 76 -22.67 4.48 -12.24
CA THR A 76 -23.88 4.74 -11.43
C THR A 76 -25.11 5.10 -12.24
N ASP A 77 -24.96 5.53 -13.50
CA ASP A 77 -26.10 5.91 -14.32
C ASP A 77 -26.95 4.70 -14.71
N SER A 78 -28.26 4.80 -14.49
CA SER A 78 -29.22 3.72 -14.75
C SER A 78 -29.40 3.39 -16.23
N ASP A 79 -29.03 4.33 -17.11
CA ASP A 79 -29.11 4.19 -18.57
C ASP A 79 -27.81 3.63 -19.18
N PHE A 80 -26.87 3.18 -18.34
CA PHE A 80 -25.64 2.53 -18.78
C PHE A 80 -25.95 1.13 -19.36
N PRO A 81 -25.38 0.77 -20.53
CA PRO A 81 -25.71 -0.49 -21.19
C PRO A 81 -25.40 -1.73 -20.32
N PRO A 82 -26.37 -2.67 -20.16
CA PRO A 82 -26.21 -3.81 -19.27
C PRO A 82 -25.27 -4.91 -19.81
N ARG A 83 -24.89 -4.87 -21.09
CA ARG A 83 -24.06 -5.89 -21.76
C ARG A 83 -22.71 -5.34 -22.23
N THR A 84 -22.04 -4.59 -21.37
CA THR A 84 -20.69 -4.10 -21.65
C THR A 84 -19.69 -5.26 -21.60
N ARG A 85 -18.91 -5.41 -22.67
CA ARG A 85 -17.80 -6.39 -22.70
C ARG A 85 -16.73 -5.98 -21.71
N TYR A 86 -16.18 -6.96 -21.00
CA TYR A 86 -15.13 -6.76 -20.00
C TYR A 86 -14.00 -7.77 -20.20
N PHE A 87 -12.82 -7.44 -19.68
CA PHE A 87 -11.67 -8.31 -19.73
C PHE A 87 -11.72 -9.35 -18.60
N ASN A 88 -11.42 -10.59 -18.96
CA ASN A 88 -11.11 -11.61 -17.96
C ASN A 88 -9.68 -11.37 -17.44
N ARG A 89 -9.48 -11.64 -16.15
CA ARG A 89 -8.15 -11.57 -15.52
C ARG A 89 -7.29 -12.73 -16.00
N GLY A 90 -6.03 -12.46 -16.36
CA GLY A 90 -5.02 -13.47 -16.66
C GLY A 90 -4.28 -13.95 -15.41
N ASP A 91 -3.49 -15.01 -15.53
CA ASP A 91 -2.59 -15.48 -14.47
C ASP A 91 -1.17 -14.98 -14.72
N VAL A 92 -0.60 -14.23 -13.76
CA VAL A 92 0.78 -13.74 -13.83
C VAL A 92 1.79 -14.89 -13.93
N LYS A 93 1.47 -16.07 -13.36
CA LYS A 93 2.31 -17.27 -13.43
C LYS A 93 2.39 -17.85 -14.85
N ALA A 94 1.46 -17.48 -15.73
CA ALA A 94 1.46 -17.91 -17.13
C ALA A 94 2.34 -17.03 -18.05
N LEU A 95 2.91 -15.93 -17.54
CA LEU A 95 3.69 -15.00 -18.33
C LEU A 95 5.16 -15.43 -18.48
N THR A 96 5.68 -15.47 -19.71
CA THR A 96 7.07 -15.88 -20.01
C THR A 96 8.00 -14.71 -20.32
N LEU A 97 9.29 -14.83 -19.99
CA LEU A 97 10.29 -13.79 -20.28
C LEU A 97 10.37 -13.56 -21.80
N GLY A 98 10.47 -12.30 -22.22
CA GLY A 98 10.44 -11.93 -23.64
C GLY A 98 9.04 -11.94 -24.28
N GLN A 99 7.99 -12.37 -23.57
CA GLN A 99 6.61 -12.28 -24.08
C GLN A 99 6.27 -10.81 -24.41
N GLN A 100 5.76 -10.59 -25.62
CA GLN A 100 5.24 -9.29 -26.02
C GLN A 100 3.91 -9.04 -25.33
N LEU A 101 3.78 -7.86 -24.73
CA LEU A 101 2.53 -7.42 -24.12
C LEU A 101 1.96 -6.28 -24.95
N LEU A 102 0.64 -6.32 -25.13
CA LEU A 102 -0.13 -5.25 -25.75
C LEU A 102 -0.64 -4.32 -24.65
N VAL A 103 -0.24 -3.06 -24.70
CA VAL A 103 -0.77 -2.00 -23.84
C VAL A 103 -1.73 -1.15 -24.67
N VAL A 104 -2.94 -0.97 -24.16
CA VAL A 104 -4.01 -0.19 -24.81
C VAL A 104 -4.46 0.90 -23.84
N GLY A 105 -4.56 2.14 -24.32
CA GLY A 105 -5.04 3.23 -23.49
C GLY A 105 -5.10 4.58 -24.19
N TYR A 106 -5.35 5.63 -23.39
CA TYR A 106 -5.49 7.02 -23.80
C TYR A 106 -4.36 7.84 -23.17
N PRO A 107 -3.15 7.82 -23.76
CA PRO A 107 -1.99 8.48 -23.16
C PRO A 107 -2.22 9.99 -23.07
N MET A 108 -1.83 10.59 -21.94
CA MET A 108 -2.03 12.01 -21.65
C MET A 108 -3.48 12.50 -21.75
N GLY A 109 -4.47 11.59 -21.70
CA GLY A 109 -5.88 11.94 -21.80
C GLY A 109 -6.35 12.31 -23.21
N ASP A 110 -5.69 11.75 -24.23
CA ASP A 110 -6.13 11.80 -25.62
C ASP A 110 -7.55 11.21 -25.79
N SER A 111 -8.28 11.65 -26.83
CA SER A 111 -9.61 11.14 -27.16
C SER A 111 -9.57 9.83 -27.96
N ASP A 112 -8.44 9.55 -28.60
CA ASP A 112 -8.26 8.35 -29.42
C ASP A 112 -7.40 7.31 -28.71
N VAL A 113 -7.81 6.05 -28.87
CA VAL A 113 -7.12 4.91 -28.29
C VAL A 113 -5.76 4.72 -28.97
N LYS A 114 -4.72 4.54 -28.18
CA LYS A 114 -3.39 4.17 -28.64
C LYS A 114 -3.04 2.79 -28.16
N VAL A 115 -2.27 2.11 -29.00
CA VAL A 115 -1.81 0.75 -28.78
C VAL A 115 -0.30 0.76 -28.87
N SER A 116 0.36 0.10 -27.92
CA SER A 116 1.81 -0.01 -27.88
C SER A 116 2.20 -1.44 -27.52
N PHE A 117 3.20 -1.96 -28.22
CA PHE A 117 3.80 -3.25 -27.88
C PHE A 117 4.98 -2.99 -26.95
N ILE A 118 4.99 -3.65 -25.80
CA ILE A 118 6.14 -3.63 -24.90
C ILE A 118 6.76 -5.03 -24.91
N ALA A 119 8.06 -5.09 -25.19
CA ALA A 119 8.85 -6.30 -24.99
C ALA A 119 9.31 -6.34 -23.53
N ARG A 120 9.16 -7.49 -22.88
CA ARG A 120 9.49 -7.70 -21.48
C ARG A 120 10.99 -7.49 -21.21
N GLN A 121 11.37 -6.26 -20.84
CA GLN A 121 12.72 -5.90 -20.38
C GLN A 121 12.74 -5.29 -18.96
N LYS A 122 11.59 -5.01 -18.33
CA LYS A 122 11.50 -4.34 -17.03
C LYS A 122 10.76 -5.14 -15.97
N SER A 123 11.11 -4.81 -14.72
CA SER A 123 10.93 -5.55 -13.48
C SER A 123 9.53 -6.08 -13.22
N LEU A 124 9.45 -7.26 -12.60
CA LEU A 124 8.23 -7.98 -12.24
C LEU A 124 7.20 -7.16 -11.44
N ARG A 125 7.66 -6.10 -10.77
CA ARG A 125 6.85 -5.13 -10.01
C ARG A 125 5.74 -4.51 -10.85
N GLU A 126 6.02 -4.15 -12.11
CA GLU A 126 5.03 -3.51 -13.02
C GLU A 126 3.90 -4.47 -13.45
N LEU A 127 4.06 -5.79 -13.29
CA LEU A 127 3.13 -6.82 -13.78
C LEU A 127 2.18 -7.37 -12.71
N VAL A 128 2.64 -7.45 -11.47
CA VAL A 128 1.82 -7.95 -10.35
C VAL A 128 0.81 -6.92 -9.88
N ASP A 129 1.15 -5.63 -10.00
CA ASP A 129 0.22 -4.52 -9.80
C ASP A 129 -0.99 -4.63 -10.74
N PHE A 130 -0.83 -5.29 -11.90
CA PHE A 130 -1.91 -5.41 -12.89
C PHE A 130 -2.74 -6.71 -12.78
N TYR A 131 -2.16 -7.84 -12.34
CA TYR A 131 -2.81 -9.16 -12.50
C TYR A 131 -2.88 -10.06 -11.24
N GLY A 132 -2.22 -9.72 -10.13
CA GLY A 132 -1.87 -10.73 -9.12
C GLY A 132 -2.90 -11.14 -8.06
N ARG A 133 -3.95 -10.35 -7.78
CA ARG A 133 -4.74 -10.58 -6.55
C ARG A 133 -6.02 -11.40 -6.78
N ARG A 134 -6.05 -12.57 -6.12
CA ARG A 134 -7.26 -13.39 -5.88
C ARG A 134 -8.16 -12.84 -4.74
N GLY A 135 -7.72 -11.80 -4.03
CA GLY A 135 -8.50 -11.19 -2.93
C GLY A 135 -9.73 -10.39 -3.36
N PHE A 136 -9.99 -10.27 -4.67
CA PHE A 136 -11.08 -9.43 -5.20
C PHE A 136 -12.41 -10.14 -5.36
N ASP A 137 -12.47 -11.45 -5.16
CA ASP A 137 -13.70 -12.22 -5.35
C ASP A 137 -14.76 -11.90 -4.25
N ALA A 138 -14.41 -11.07 -3.26
CA ALA A 138 -15.28 -10.58 -2.21
C ALA A 138 -15.45 -9.05 -2.19
N LEU A 139 -15.20 -8.34 -3.31
CA LEU A 139 -15.52 -6.91 -3.39
C LEU A 139 -17.04 -6.71 -3.53
N ALA A 140 -17.71 -6.67 -2.39
CA ALA A 140 -19.06 -6.16 -2.31
C ALA A 140 -19.06 -4.67 -2.72
N VAL A 141 -19.92 -4.33 -3.67
CA VAL A 141 -20.17 -2.96 -4.11
C VAL A 141 -20.90 -2.26 -2.98
N THR A 142 -20.17 -1.58 -2.08
CA THR A 142 -20.73 -0.81 -0.95
C THR A 142 -20.88 0.66 -1.27
N ASP A 143 -21.76 1.38 -0.58
CA ASP A 143 -22.03 2.82 -0.86
C ASP A 143 -20.81 3.72 -0.65
N HIS A 144 -19.90 3.32 0.24
CA HIS A 144 -18.65 4.03 0.49
C HIS A 144 -17.46 3.34 -0.18
N ALA A 145 -16.51 4.15 -0.66
CA ALA A 145 -15.23 3.69 -1.16
C ALA A 145 -14.44 3.04 -0.01
N ARG A 146 -13.85 1.87 -0.28
CA ARG A 146 -12.98 1.16 0.67
C ARG A 146 -11.52 1.36 0.29
N VAL A 147 -10.74 1.98 1.18
CA VAL A 147 -9.28 1.98 1.06
C VAL A 147 -8.78 0.65 1.63
N LEU A 148 -8.02 -0.09 0.82
CA LEU A 148 -7.41 -1.36 1.22
C LEU A 148 -5.90 -1.16 1.30
N HIS A 149 -5.33 -1.65 2.40
CA HIS A 149 -3.89 -1.61 2.65
C HIS A 149 -3.24 -2.96 2.39
N LEU A 150 -2.00 -2.94 1.91
CA LEU A 150 -1.23 -4.16 1.71
C LEU A 150 -0.96 -4.87 3.05
N PRO A 151 -1.10 -6.20 3.10
CA PRO A 151 -0.79 -6.93 4.30
C PRO A 151 0.73 -7.08 4.44
N SER A 152 1.22 -7.17 5.68
CA SER A 152 2.65 -7.31 5.96
C SER A 152 2.90 -8.30 7.10
N LEU A 153 4.16 -8.67 7.31
CA LEU A 153 4.58 -9.39 8.51
C LEU A 153 4.83 -8.44 9.70
N GLY A 154 4.80 -7.12 9.50
CA GLY A 154 5.10 -6.14 10.55
C GLY A 154 6.52 -6.26 11.09
N LEU A 155 7.50 -6.58 10.22
CA LEU A 155 8.90 -6.76 10.59
C LEU A 155 9.76 -5.68 9.94
N LEU A 156 10.75 -5.18 10.68
CA LEU A 156 11.93 -4.56 10.10
C LEU A 156 13.08 -5.56 10.19
N TYR A 157 13.82 -5.70 9.11
CA TYR A 157 14.92 -6.65 9.02
C TYR A 157 16.08 -6.06 8.21
N HIS A 158 17.27 -6.61 8.46
CA HIS A 158 18.47 -6.34 7.70
C HIS A 158 18.85 -7.56 6.87
N ASN A 159 19.64 -7.32 5.82
CA ASN A 159 20.32 -8.39 5.11
C ASN A 159 21.06 -9.29 6.12
N GLY A 160 20.88 -10.60 5.96
CA GLY A 160 21.64 -11.58 6.68
C GLY A 160 23.10 -11.59 6.24
N THR A 161 23.95 -12.10 7.11
CA THR A 161 25.27 -12.59 6.73
C THR A 161 25.23 -14.11 6.80
N SER A 162 26.03 -14.77 5.97
CA SER A 162 26.26 -16.22 6.02
C SER A 162 27.00 -16.70 7.27
N ALA A 163 27.02 -15.88 8.35
CA ALA A 163 27.69 -16.19 9.60
C ALA A 163 27.21 -17.55 10.17
N PRO A 164 28.11 -18.34 10.78
CA PRO A 164 27.94 -19.79 11.00
C PRO A 164 26.90 -20.16 12.07
N TYR A 165 26.13 -19.19 12.56
CA TYR A 165 25.10 -19.39 13.57
C TYR A 165 23.80 -19.79 12.88
N GLY A 166 23.64 -21.08 12.65
CA GLY A 166 22.47 -21.67 12.02
C GLY A 166 22.81 -23.08 11.51
N GLU A 167 22.65 -24.07 12.37
CA GLU A 167 22.67 -25.47 11.92
C GLU A 167 21.33 -25.81 11.23
N GLY A 168 21.39 -26.65 10.19
CA GLY A 168 20.20 -27.12 9.46
C GLY A 168 19.69 -26.21 8.35
N ASP A 169 18.36 -26.16 8.16
CA ASP A 169 17.66 -25.59 6.99
C ASP A 169 17.53 -24.05 6.98
N CYS A 170 18.03 -23.36 8.02
CA CYS A 170 17.88 -21.90 8.20
C CYS A 170 19.25 -21.16 8.12
N ARG A 171 20.10 -21.61 7.18
CA ARG A 171 21.44 -21.02 6.91
C ARG A 171 21.39 -19.66 6.24
N GLU A 172 20.37 -19.44 5.43
CA GLU A 172 20.12 -18.17 4.75
C GLU A 172 18.87 -17.50 5.32
N GLY A 173 18.82 -16.19 5.22
CA GLY A 173 17.65 -15.42 5.61
C GLY A 173 18.01 -14.01 6.07
N VAL A 174 16.99 -13.25 6.45
CA VAL A 174 17.14 -11.87 6.92
C VAL A 174 17.10 -11.82 8.44
N ARG A 175 17.88 -10.91 9.02
CA ARG A 175 17.92 -10.72 10.47
C ARG A 175 16.84 -9.76 10.91
N VAL A 176 15.95 -10.21 11.79
CA VAL A 176 14.90 -9.38 12.38
C VAL A 176 15.54 -8.34 13.29
N GLN A 177 15.16 -7.08 13.10
CA GLN A 177 15.59 -5.96 13.94
C GLN A 177 14.49 -5.48 14.87
N TRP A 178 13.26 -5.54 14.40
CA TRP A 178 12.12 -5.04 15.14
C TRP A 178 10.85 -5.73 14.64
N VAL A 179 9.92 -5.93 15.57
CA VAL A 179 8.64 -6.56 15.35
C VAL A 179 7.58 -5.59 15.87
N SER A 180 6.67 -5.20 15.00
CA SER A 180 5.51 -4.37 15.30
C SER A 180 4.64 -5.02 16.37
N ARG A 181 4.14 -4.26 17.36
CA ARG A 181 3.16 -4.73 18.35
C ARG A 181 1.81 -5.10 17.73
N HIS A 182 1.54 -4.63 16.52
CA HIS A 182 0.36 -4.96 15.73
C HIS A 182 0.58 -6.15 14.78
N SER A 183 1.80 -6.69 14.72
CA SER A 183 2.08 -7.93 14.00
C SER A 183 1.55 -9.14 14.76
N SER A 184 1.05 -10.13 14.02
CA SER A 184 0.75 -11.46 14.55
C SER A 184 2.00 -12.26 14.94
N LEU A 185 3.20 -11.76 14.64
CA LEU A 185 4.47 -12.32 15.08
C LEU A 185 5.00 -11.66 16.37
N TYR A 186 4.32 -10.64 16.89
CA TYR A 186 4.75 -9.95 18.11
C TYR A 186 4.79 -10.91 19.31
N GLY A 187 5.89 -10.87 20.06
CA GLY A 187 6.13 -11.79 21.19
C GLY A 187 6.57 -13.19 20.79
N ILE A 188 6.42 -13.58 19.52
CA ILE A 188 6.81 -14.89 18.98
C ILE A 188 8.18 -14.81 18.32
N VAL A 189 8.34 -13.87 17.40
CA VAL A 189 9.63 -13.55 16.77
C VAL A 189 10.23 -12.36 17.52
N GLN A 190 11.53 -12.37 17.71
CA GLN A 190 12.25 -11.35 18.48
C GLN A 190 13.37 -10.69 17.66
N PRO A 191 13.75 -9.44 17.98
CA PRO A 191 14.96 -8.84 17.45
C PRO A 191 16.18 -9.75 17.64
N GLY A 192 16.91 -10.00 16.55
CA GLY A 192 18.06 -10.89 16.51
C GLY A 192 17.80 -12.23 15.84
N ASP A 193 16.54 -12.67 15.78
CA ASP A 193 16.13 -13.89 15.07
C ASP A 193 16.39 -13.78 13.56
N ARG A 194 16.50 -14.92 12.89
CA ARG A 194 16.65 -14.98 11.43
C ARG A 194 15.40 -15.55 10.79
N LEU A 195 14.75 -14.77 9.95
CA LEU A 195 13.63 -15.21 9.12
C LEU A 195 14.17 -15.90 7.86
N CYS A 196 13.83 -17.18 7.64
CA CYS A 196 14.42 -17.97 6.55
C CYS A 196 13.43 -18.57 5.56
N ALA A 197 12.15 -18.76 5.92
CA ALA A 197 11.16 -19.16 4.93
C ALA A 197 9.74 -18.71 5.27
N VAL A 198 8.93 -18.55 4.22
CA VAL A 198 7.47 -18.42 4.30
C VAL A 198 6.84 -19.62 3.63
N LEU A 199 5.96 -20.32 4.33
CA LEU A 199 5.20 -21.44 3.78
C LEU A 199 3.74 -21.01 3.65
N HIS A 200 3.12 -21.30 2.51
CA HIS A 200 1.71 -20.99 2.28
C HIS A 200 1.01 -22.12 1.54
N THR A 201 -0.29 -22.24 1.75
CA THR A 201 -1.12 -23.26 1.12
C THR A 201 -1.74 -22.73 -0.17
N LEU A 202 -1.43 -23.42 -1.26
CA LEU A 202 -2.03 -23.19 -2.57
C LEU A 202 -3.52 -23.56 -2.57
N PRO A 203 -4.33 -22.99 -3.47
CA PRO A 203 -5.72 -23.39 -3.64
C PRO A 203 -5.91 -24.87 -4.00
N SER A 204 -4.88 -25.54 -4.55
CA SER A 204 -4.86 -26.99 -4.77
C SER A 204 -4.78 -27.82 -3.48
N GLY A 205 -4.49 -27.18 -2.34
CA GLY A 205 -4.21 -27.83 -1.06
C GLY A 205 -2.73 -28.15 -0.83
N GLU A 206 -1.89 -28.02 -1.85
CA GLU A 206 -0.44 -28.21 -1.74
C GLU A 206 0.21 -27.05 -0.97
N SER A 207 1.34 -27.31 -0.29
CA SER A 207 2.11 -26.27 0.38
C SER A 207 3.31 -25.85 -0.47
N GLU A 208 3.51 -24.55 -0.61
CA GLU A 208 4.64 -23.96 -1.32
C GLU A 208 5.51 -23.18 -0.32
N GLU A 209 6.83 -23.39 -0.40
CA GLU A 209 7.81 -22.76 0.46
C GLU A 209 8.61 -21.70 -0.31
N TYR A 210 8.58 -20.48 0.18
CA TYR A 210 9.43 -19.37 -0.26
C TYR A 210 10.62 -19.25 0.68
N LYS A 211 11.75 -19.85 0.29
CA LYS A 211 13.02 -19.69 1.00
C LYS A 211 13.57 -18.28 0.78
N ILE A 212 13.94 -17.64 1.88
CA ILE A 212 14.44 -16.27 1.94
C ILE A 212 15.96 -16.33 1.98
N ASP A 213 16.60 -15.62 1.06
CA ASP A 213 18.05 -15.50 1.04
C ASP A 213 18.55 -14.38 1.98
N ASN A 214 19.87 -14.21 2.01
CA ASN A 214 20.53 -13.23 2.87
C ASN A 214 20.26 -11.76 2.49
N VAL A 215 19.64 -11.47 1.34
CA VAL A 215 19.27 -10.10 0.96
C VAL A 215 17.76 -9.86 1.01
N GLY A 216 16.99 -10.84 1.48
CA GLY A 216 15.54 -10.75 1.57
C GLY A 216 14.83 -11.00 0.25
N ASP A 217 15.50 -11.65 -0.70
CA ASP A 217 14.89 -12.12 -1.93
C ASP A 217 14.46 -13.59 -1.79
N VAL A 218 13.42 -13.96 -2.55
CA VAL A 218 12.88 -15.32 -2.61
C VAL A 218 12.86 -15.82 -4.04
N LYS A 219 13.08 -17.12 -4.22
CA LYS A 219 12.87 -17.79 -5.50
C LYS A 219 11.44 -18.31 -5.56
N VAL A 220 10.70 -17.92 -6.59
CA VAL A 220 9.36 -18.44 -6.87
C VAL A 220 9.41 -19.39 -8.07
N PRO A 221 8.66 -20.52 -8.09
CA PRO A 221 8.80 -21.54 -9.15
C PRO A 221 8.44 -21.06 -10.55
N TRP A 222 7.55 -20.08 -10.65
CA TRP A 222 7.00 -19.55 -11.90
C TRP A 222 7.84 -18.41 -12.49
N TYR A 223 8.92 -18.00 -11.83
CA TYR A 223 9.79 -16.94 -12.33
C TYR A 223 11.27 -17.36 -12.29
N GLY A 224 11.97 -17.16 -13.41
CA GLY A 224 13.37 -17.57 -13.57
C GLY A 224 14.37 -16.77 -12.73
N ALA A 225 13.95 -15.66 -12.12
CA ALA A 225 14.77 -14.83 -11.24
C ALA A 225 14.20 -14.80 -9.82
N LYS A 226 14.97 -14.27 -8.87
CA LYS A 226 14.48 -14.00 -7.52
C LYS A 226 13.65 -12.72 -7.50
N ILE A 227 12.79 -12.59 -6.50
CA ILE A 227 11.99 -11.40 -6.23
C ILE A 227 12.08 -10.99 -4.75
N PRO A 228 11.90 -9.71 -4.40
CA PRO A 228 11.88 -9.30 -3.01
C PRO A 228 10.79 -10.02 -2.19
N LEU A 229 11.09 -10.36 -0.93
CA LEU A 229 10.16 -11.00 -0.01
C LEU A 229 8.85 -10.20 0.13
N SER A 230 8.95 -8.87 0.28
CA SER A 230 7.77 -8.00 0.38
C SER A 230 6.79 -8.22 -0.77
N PHE A 231 7.34 -8.36 -1.98
CA PHE A 231 6.58 -8.57 -3.18
C PHE A 231 6.00 -9.99 -3.29
N ALA A 232 6.74 -11.00 -2.84
CA ALA A 232 6.20 -12.35 -2.75
C ALA A 232 5.04 -12.44 -1.75
N LEU A 233 5.11 -11.72 -0.62
CA LEU A 233 4.03 -11.65 0.37
C LEU A 233 2.78 -10.96 -0.19
N GLU A 234 2.95 -9.94 -1.04
CA GLU A 234 1.83 -9.24 -1.71
C GLU A 234 1.04 -10.15 -2.68
N LEU A 235 1.67 -11.20 -3.20
CA LEU A 235 1.04 -12.21 -4.05
C LEU A 235 0.26 -13.27 -3.26
N LEU A 236 0.50 -13.38 -1.96
CA LEU A 236 -0.19 -14.35 -1.13
C LEU A 236 -1.64 -13.92 -0.87
N PRO A 237 -2.58 -14.87 -0.78
CA PRO A 237 -3.95 -14.56 -0.41
C PRO A 237 -4.01 -13.89 0.97
N VAL A 238 -4.64 -12.72 1.03
CA VAL A 238 -4.83 -11.97 2.29
C VAL A 238 -5.72 -12.79 3.24
N GLN A 239 -5.48 -12.67 4.55
CA GLN A 239 -6.22 -13.35 5.62
C GLN A 239 -6.15 -14.88 5.63
N LYS A 240 -5.36 -15.51 4.75
CA LYS A 240 -5.06 -16.94 4.87
C LYS A 240 -3.94 -17.17 5.87
N ALA A 241 -4.03 -18.31 6.55
CA ALA A 241 -2.94 -18.78 7.39
C ALA A 241 -1.71 -19.07 6.52
N LEU A 242 -0.57 -18.62 7.01
CA LEU A 242 0.75 -18.98 6.49
C LEU A 242 1.61 -19.44 7.67
N GLN A 243 2.70 -20.12 7.37
CA GLN A 243 3.68 -20.47 8.37
C GLN A 243 4.98 -19.72 8.11
N ILE A 244 5.59 -19.27 9.19
CA ILE A 244 6.87 -18.57 9.19
C ILE A 244 7.90 -19.48 9.81
N ARG A 245 8.96 -19.77 9.07
CA ARG A 245 10.13 -20.47 9.59
C ARG A 245 11.23 -19.47 9.91
N PHE A 246 11.74 -19.56 11.13
CA PHE A 246 12.81 -18.70 11.62
C PHE A 246 13.73 -19.46 12.57
N TRP A 247 14.96 -18.98 12.70
CA TRP A 247 15.91 -19.43 13.71
C TRP A 247 15.86 -18.47 14.90
N GLU A 248 15.53 -19.01 16.08
CA GLU A 248 15.45 -18.29 17.35
C GLU A 248 16.86 -18.11 17.92
N ALA A 249 17.30 -16.86 18.06
CA ALA A 249 18.68 -16.56 18.44
C ALA A 249 19.00 -16.97 19.89
N GLN A 250 18.01 -16.89 20.78
CA GLN A 250 18.19 -17.19 22.21
C GLN A 250 18.36 -18.69 22.47
N ARG A 251 17.56 -19.52 21.79
CA ARG A 251 17.58 -20.99 21.95
C ARG A 251 18.46 -21.71 20.93
N GLN A 252 18.89 -21.01 19.88
CA GLN A 252 19.65 -21.56 18.76
C GLN A 252 18.91 -22.68 18.02
N GLN A 253 17.59 -22.60 17.92
CA GLN A 253 16.73 -23.62 17.31
C GLN A 253 15.89 -23.05 16.18
N VAL A 254 15.47 -23.91 15.26
CA VAL A 254 14.57 -23.54 14.17
C VAL A 254 13.13 -23.78 14.61
N HIS A 255 12.30 -22.75 14.45
CA HIS A 255 10.88 -22.79 14.77
C HIS A 255 10.06 -22.53 13.51
N THR A 256 8.87 -23.14 13.46
CA THR A 256 7.85 -22.83 12.45
C THR A 256 6.57 -22.46 13.17
N VAL A 257 6.05 -21.27 12.89
CA VAL A 257 4.87 -20.71 13.57
C VAL A 257 3.81 -20.31 12.57
N SER A 258 2.55 -20.59 12.89
CA SER A 258 1.41 -20.16 12.08
C SER A 258 1.10 -18.70 12.34
N THR A 259 0.77 -17.95 11.29
CA THR A 259 0.45 -16.54 11.34
C THR A 259 -0.50 -16.16 10.20
N VAL A 260 -1.00 -14.93 10.18
CA VAL A 260 -1.88 -14.41 9.14
C VAL A 260 -1.37 -13.04 8.72
N LEU A 261 -1.22 -12.78 7.42
CA LEU A 261 -0.81 -11.44 6.98
C LEU A 261 -1.94 -10.45 7.25
N ARG A 262 -1.58 -9.35 7.91
CA ARG A 262 -2.48 -8.22 8.17
C ARG A 262 -1.72 -6.92 7.89
N PRO A 263 -2.43 -5.87 7.43
CA PRO A 263 -1.84 -4.55 7.36
C PRO A 263 -1.41 -4.08 8.76
N VAL A 264 -0.26 -3.41 8.86
CA VAL A 264 0.18 -2.75 10.09
C VAL A 264 -0.15 -1.27 9.95
N LEU A 265 -1.22 -0.83 10.61
CA LEU A 265 -1.82 0.49 10.46
C LEU A 265 -1.85 1.21 11.82
N SER A 266 -0.72 1.74 12.26
CA SER A 266 -0.62 2.39 13.57
C SER A 266 0.41 3.50 13.60
N GLY A 267 0.08 4.58 14.31
CA GLY A 267 0.96 5.72 14.52
C GLY A 267 1.50 6.31 13.20
N ALA A 268 2.79 6.63 13.22
CA ALA A 268 3.51 7.20 12.09
C ALA A 268 3.73 6.25 10.90
N PHE A 269 3.37 4.96 11.02
CA PHE A 269 3.39 4.02 9.88
C PHE A 269 2.11 4.08 9.03
N GLN A 270 1.04 4.66 9.56
CA GLN A 270 -0.20 4.80 8.81
C GLN A 270 -0.07 5.89 7.74
N THR A 271 -0.43 5.53 6.51
CA THR A 271 -0.67 6.49 5.42
C THR A 271 -2.16 6.77 5.36
N VAL A 272 -2.53 8.05 5.38
CA VAL A 272 -3.93 8.49 5.26
C VAL A 272 -4.15 9.04 3.86
N TYR A 273 -5.18 8.55 3.19
CA TYR A 273 -5.54 8.92 1.82
C TYR A 273 -6.73 9.87 1.81
N TYR A 274 -6.47 11.14 2.15
CA TYR A 274 -7.47 12.19 2.06
C TYR A 274 -7.95 12.36 0.60
N PRO A 275 -9.26 12.57 0.38
CA PRO A 275 -10.35 12.72 1.36
C PRO A 275 -11.14 11.43 1.64
N LEU A 276 -10.67 10.29 1.12
CA LEU A 276 -11.34 9.00 1.30
C LEU A 276 -11.28 8.54 2.75
N GLU A 277 -10.18 8.88 3.40
CA GLU A 277 -10.00 8.73 4.83
C GLU A 277 -10.05 10.10 5.49
N ALA A 278 -10.71 10.15 6.66
CA ALA A 278 -10.74 11.35 7.48
C ALA A 278 -9.31 11.70 7.92
N LEU A 279 -9.00 12.99 7.86
CA LEU A 279 -7.76 13.52 8.39
C LEU A 279 -8.12 14.39 9.59
N ASP A 280 -7.88 13.86 10.78
CA ASP A 280 -8.14 14.56 12.03
C ASP A 280 -7.08 15.64 12.26
N TYR A 281 -7.52 16.85 12.56
CA TYR A 281 -6.66 17.96 12.95
C TYR A 281 -7.42 18.96 13.80
N GLU A 282 -6.68 19.73 14.58
CA GLU A 282 -7.21 20.86 15.34
C GLU A 282 -6.35 22.10 15.10
N THR A 283 -7.00 23.26 15.11
CA THR A 283 -6.33 24.55 14.98
C THR A 283 -6.57 25.41 16.22
N PHE A 284 -5.52 25.82 16.91
CA PHE A 284 -5.61 26.71 18.06
C PHE A 284 -4.36 27.58 18.17
N GLY A 285 -4.52 28.87 18.48
CA GLY A 285 -3.39 29.80 18.62
C GLY A 285 -2.55 30.02 17.35
N GLY A 286 -3.01 29.55 16.19
CA GLY A 286 -2.24 29.50 14.95
C GLY A 286 -1.38 28.25 14.76
N LEU A 287 -1.48 27.27 15.65
CA LEU A 287 -0.94 25.92 15.43
C LEU A 287 -1.96 25.09 14.66
N VAL A 288 -1.45 24.20 13.82
CA VAL A 288 -2.20 23.12 13.20
C VAL A 288 -1.61 21.83 13.74
N VAL A 289 -2.40 21.10 14.51
CA VAL A 289 -1.98 19.90 15.22
C VAL A 289 -2.76 18.72 14.68
N MET A 290 -2.07 17.61 14.43
CA MET A 290 -2.69 16.38 13.93
C MET A 290 -1.91 15.14 14.37
N PRO A 291 -2.49 13.95 14.28
CA PRO A 291 -1.75 12.71 14.48
C PRO A 291 -0.56 12.59 13.52
N LEU A 292 0.57 12.12 14.03
CA LEU A 292 1.77 11.83 13.27
C LEU A 292 1.51 10.62 12.36
N ARG A 293 1.83 10.76 11.07
CA ARG A 293 1.51 9.83 9.99
C ARG A 293 2.66 9.78 9.00
N THR A 294 2.70 8.79 8.10
CA THR A 294 3.81 8.61 7.14
C THR A 294 4.08 9.86 6.30
N MET A 295 3.03 10.58 5.91
CA MET A 295 3.13 11.84 5.16
C MET A 295 3.97 12.92 5.86
N HIS A 296 3.92 12.97 7.19
CA HIS A 296 4.69 13.91 8.00
C HIS A 296 6.17 13.58 7.99
N LEU A 297 6.52 12.29 8.05
CA LEU A 297 7.92 11.85 8.02
C LEU A 297 8.62 12.21 6.71
N GLY A 298 7.88 12.23 5.60
CA GLY A 298 8.38 12.69 4.30
C GLY A 298 8.73 14.18 4.28
N LYS A 299 7.96 15.01 5.00
CA LYS A 299 8.19 16.46 5.13
C LYS A 299 9.24 16.78 6.18
N PHE A 300 9.11 16.19 7.36
CA PHE A 300 9.90 16.41 8.56
C PHE A 300 10.92 15.29 8.72
N ARG A 301 11.88 15.24 7.81
CA ARG A 301 12.85 14.13 7.72
C ARG A 301 13.66 13.95 9.00
N HIS A 302 13.84 14.97 9.82
CA HIS A 302 14.49 14.86 11.14
C HIS A 302 13.77 13.87 12.07
N LEU A 303 12.45 13.73 11.94
CA LEU A 303 11.68 12.75 12.72
C LEU A 303 12.02 11.30 12.37
N LEU A 304 12.47 11.02 11.14
CA LEU A 304 12.95 9.69 10.76
C LEU A 304 14.21 9.28 11.53
N PHE A 305 15.06 10.24 11.88
CA PHE A 305 16.29 10.00 12.64
C PHE A 305 16.07 10.08 14.15
N ARG A 306 15.10 10.91 14.59
CA ARG A 306 14.75 11.07 16.02
C ARG A 306 13.95 9.89 16.56
N LEU A 307 13.04 9.32 15.77
CA LEU A 307 12.08 8.32 16.26
C LEU A 307 12.51 6.90 15.96
N THR A 308 12.60 6.08 17.01
CA THR A 308 12.74 4.63 16.89
C THR A 308 11.48 4.02 16.22
N PRO A 309 11.58 2.80 15.65
CA PRO A 309 10.40 2.09 15.15
C PRO A 309 9.27 1.97 16.19
N SER A 310 9.59 1.64 17.44
CA SER A 310 8.59 1.54 18.52
C SER A 310 7.90 2.87 18.81
N GLN A 311 8.63 3.99 18.80
CA GLN A 311 8.02 5.31 18.94
C GLN A 311 7.14 5.65 17.73
N ARG A 312 7.58 5.34 16.51
CA ARG A 312 6.78 5.54 15.30
C ARG A 312 5.48 4.73 15.29
N GLU A 313 5.42 3.62 16.02
CA GLU A 313 4.19 2.84 16.15
C GLU A 313 3.16 3.45 17.11
N GLN A 314 3.59 4.35 18.00
CA GLN A 314 2.72 5.03 18.95
C GLN A 314 1.96 6.16 18.27
N GLU A 315 0.71 6.38 18.71
CA GLU A 315 -0.01 7.60 18.40
C GLU A 315 0.70 8.76 19.09
N GLN A 316 0.98 9.79 18.29
CA GLN A 316 1.69 10.99 18.69
C GLN A 316 1.09 12.16 17.93
N LEU A 317 1.06 13.33 18.55
CA LEU A 317 0.63 14.55 17.89
C LEU A 317 1.83 15.31 17.36
N VAL A 318 1.69 15.87 16.15
CA VAL A 318 2.69 16.70 15.50
C VAL A 318 2.10 18.07 15.15
N ILE A 319 2.89 19.11 15.33
CA ILE A 319 2.60 20.43 14.75
C ILE A 319 2.87 20.31 13.24
N SER A 320 1.82 20.14 12.44
CA SER A 320 1.99 20.01 10.98
C SER A 320 2.31 21.35 10.32
N TYR A 321 1.79 22.44 10.88
CA TYR A 321 1.94 23.77 10.34
C TYR A 321 1.75 24.84 11.42
N VAL A 322 2.43 25.97 11.25
CA VAL A 322 2.24 27.17 12.06
C VAL A 322 1.77 28.28 11.12
N VAL A 323 0.60 28.84 11.41
CA VAL A 323 -0.04 29.89 10.60
C VAL A 323 0.81 31.16 10.68
N PRO A 324 1.25 31.72 9.53
CA PRO A 324 2.04 32.95 9.49
C PRO A 324 1.33 34.10 10.21
N ASN A 325 2.09 34.96 10.88
CA ASN A 325 1.58 36.10 11.64
C ASN A 325 0.60 35.75 12.78
N SER A 326 0.48 34.48 13.17
CA SER A 326 -0.20 34.10 14.41
C SER A 326 0.61 34.52 15.64
N VAL A 327 -0.03 34.48 16.81
CA VAL A 327 0.66 34.74 18.09
C VAL A 327 1.83 33.79 18.27
N VAL A 328 1.63 32.50 18.01
CA VAL A 328 2.68 31.48 18.14
C VAL A 328 3.78 31.67 17.11
N SER A 329 3.44 31.97 15.85
CA SER A 329 4.44 32.24 14.81
C SER A 329 5.35 33.42 15.15
N ARG A 330 4.82 34.49 15.78
CA ARG A 330 5.62 35.64 16.20
C ARG A 330 6.50 35.38 17.41
N ALA A 331 6.13 34.41 18.24
CA ALA A 331 6.92 34.04 19.41
C ALA A 331 8.15 33.21 19.02
N GLU A 332 8.13 32.56 17.84
CA GLU A 332 9.23 31.72 17.32
C GLU A 332 9.66 30.59 18.28
N VAL A 333 8.77 30.17 19.18
CA VAL A 333 9.03 29.12 20.18
C VAL A 333 8.70 27.73 19.65
N LEU A 334 7.70 27.63 18.76
CA LEU A 334 7.20 26.35 18.23
C LEU A 334 7.25 26.34 16.70
N GLY A 335 7.57 25.17 16.16
CA GLY A 335 7.80 24.96 14.73
C GLY A 335 7.06 23.76 14.15
N GLY A 336 6.91 23.76 12.83
CA GLY A 336 6.40 22.58 12.11
C GLY A 336 7.34 21.38 12.27
N GLY A 337 6.78 20.21 12.54
CA GLY A 337 7.53 18.97 12.76
C GLY A 337 7.98 18.77 14.21
N GLU A 338 7.53 19.60 15.13
CA GLU A 338 7.64 19.34 16.57
C GLU A 338 6.54 18.39 17.03
N LEU A 339 6.87 17.54 17.99
CA LEU A 339 5.97 16.57 18.59
C LEU A 339 5.42 17.16 19.89
N LEU A 340 4.09 17.10 20.07
CA LEU A 340 3.49 17.49 21.33
C LEU A 340 3.49 16.28 22.27
N GLU A 341 4.19 16.42 23.38
CA GLU A 341 4.22 15.41 24.43
C GLU A 341 3.22 15.73 25.54
N GLN A 342 3.04 17.02 25.85
CA GLN A 342 2.16 17.48 26.94
C GLN A 342 1.50 18.84 26.66
N VAL A 343 0.33 19.06 27.26
CA VAL A 343 -0.35 20.36 27.35
C VAL A 343 -0.72 20.63 28.80
N ASN A 344 -0.26 21.77 29.35
CA ASN A 344 -0.46 22.14 30.76
C ASN A 344 -0.03 21.03 31.76
N GLY A 345 1.10 20.37 31.48
CA GLY A 345 1.65 19.28 32.30
C GLY A 345 0.91 17.95 32.18
N ARG A 346 -0.08 17.83 31.27
CA ARG A 346 -0.81 16.58 31.00
C ARG A 346 -0.32 15.95 29.70
N PRO A 347 -0.02 14.64 29.68
CA PRO A 347 0.37 13.97 28.44
C PRO A 347 -0.75 14.03 27.41
N VAL A 348 -0.37 14.18 26.14
CA VAL A 348 -1.26 14.06 24.99
C VAL A 348 -0.92 12.79 24.22
N HIS A 349 -1.95 12.08 23.73
CA HIS A 349 -1.84 10.80 23.04
C HIS A 349 -2.63 10.84 21.74
#